data_AF-A0A1B6JDT7-F1
#
_entry.id   AF-A0A1B6JDT7-F1
#
_cell.length_a   1.000
_cell.length_b   1.000
_cell.length_c   1.000
_cell.angle_alpha   90.00
_cell.angle_beta   90.00
_cell.angle_gamma   90.00
#
_symmetry.space_group_name_H-M   'P 1'
#
loop_
_entity.id
_entity.type
_entity.pdbx_description
1 polymer ?
#
loop_
_entity_poly.entity_id
_entity_poly.type
_entity_poly.pdbx_seq_one_letter_code
_entity_poly.pdbx_strand_id
1 'polypeptide(L)'
;ASLDTETDDNIPLRIMLLLMTEVFELKSRNQWLRRRIVTLLRQIVRTMFGDIVNRRIVDYVFALTSPHQVADYLRTFKHAYWPHGLKAEPKMNRDEATRAR
;
A
#
# COMPACT_ATOMS: atom_id res chain seq x y z
N ALA A 1 -17.18 29.30 -3.98
CA ALA A 1 -17.98 28.45 -3.09
C ALA A 1 -18.40 27.12 -3.76
N SER A 2 -17.66 26.62 -4.75
CA SER A 2 -17.96 25.37 -5.48
C SER A 2 -16.94 24.24 -5.23
N LEU A 3 -15.95 24.47 -4.36
CA LEU A 3 -14.85 23.54 -4.12
C LEU A 3 -15.16 22.51 -3.03
N ASP A 4 -16.08 22.83 -2.11
CA ASP A 4 -16.39 21.99 -0.94
C ASP A 4 -17.24 20.76 -1.30
N THR A 5 -18.11 20.85 -2.32
CA THR A 5 -18.99 19.76 -2.73
C THR A 5 -18.25 18.60 -3.40
N GLU A 6 -17.26 18.87 -4.24
CA GLU A 6 -16.54 17.82 -4.99
C GLU A 6 -15.55 17.02 -4.10
N THR A 7 -15.10 17.62 -2.99
CA THR A 7 -14.27 16.95 -1.99
C THR A 7 -15.06 16.04 -1.06
N ASP A 8 -16.36 16.28 -0.89
CA ASP A 8 -17.19 15.51 0.04
C ASP A 8 -17.49 14.10 -0.50
N ASP A 9 -17.58 13.96 -1.83
CA ASP A 9 -17.80 12.68 -2.51
C ASP A 9 -16.54 11.78 -2.59
N ASN A 10 -15.34 12.35 -2.38
CA ASN A 10 -14.07 11.63 -2.53
C ASN A 10 -13.42 11.35 -1.17
N ILE A 11 -13.94 10.35 -0.45
CA ILE A 11 -13.51 9.96 0.91
C ILE A 11 -11.97 9.87 1.06
N PRO A 12 -11.19 9.22 0.16
CA PRO A 12 -9.73 9.14 0.30
C PRO A 12 -9.02 10.49 0.15
N LEU A 13 -9.49 11.32 -0.79
CA LEU A 13 -8.96 12.67 -0.98
C LEU A 13 -9.26 13.54 0.24
N ARG A 14 -10.47 13.41 0.82
CA ARG A 14 -10.84 14.11 2.05
C ARG A 14 -9.96 13.73 3.23
N ILE A 15 -9.68 12.43 3.42
CA ILE A 15 -8.76 11.95 4.46
C ILE A 15 -7.33 12.47 4.22
N MET A 16 -6.81 12.40 3.00
CA MET A 16 -5.49 12.96 2.67
C MET A 16 -5.41 14.46 2.94
N LEU A 17 -6.45 15.23 2.60
CA LEU A 17 -6.50 16.68 2.84
C LEU A 17 -6.56 17.02 4.33
N LEU A 18 -7.30 16.25 5.14
CA LEU A 18 -7.35 16.41 6.59
C LEU A 18 -5.98 16.13 7.23
N LEU A 19 -5.29 15.06 6.79
CA LEU A 19 -3.94 14.75 7.25
C LEU A 19 -2.94 15.85 6.87
N MET A 20 -3.03 16.38 5.65
CA MET A 20 -2.17 17.48 5.21
C MET A 20 -2.43 18.78 5.98
N THR A 21 -3.67 19.05 6.41
CA THR A 21 -3.93 20.22 7.26
C THR A 21 -3.38 20.05 8.67
N GLU A 22 -3.41 18.83 9.21
CA GLU A 22 -2.91 18.49 10.55
C GLU A 22 -1.37 18.50 10.59
N VAL A 23 -0.72 17.82 9.64
CA VAL A 23 0.75 17.65 9.60
C VAL A 23 1.48 18.97 9.31
N PHE A 24 0.89 19.85 8.50
CA PHE A 24 1.54 21.10 8.07
C PHE A 24 1.07 22.34 8.83
N GLU A 25 0.26 22.19 9.88
CA GLU A 25 -0.33 23.29 10.67
C GLU A 25 -0.78 24.47 9.80
N LEU A 26 -1.59 24.19 8.77
CA LEU A 26 -2.11 25.20 7.84
C LEU A 26 -3.21 26.07 8.51
N LYS A 27 -2.93 26.61 9.69
CA LYS A 27 -3.76 27.64 10.34
C LYS A 27 -3.75 28.90 9.46
N SER A 28 -4.81 29.68 9.60
CA SER A 28 -5.31 30.82 8.77
C SER A 28 -4.32 31.66 7.93
N ARG A 29 -3.03 31.74 8.29
CA ARG A 29 -2.00 32.56 7.64
C ARG A 29 -1.65 32.15 6.19
N ASN A 30 -1.72 30.85 5.83
CA ASN A 30 -1.26 30.34 4.52
C ASN A 30 -2.38 29.69 3.68
N GLN A 31 -3.55 30.33 3.56
CA GLN A 31 -4.67 29.81 2.75
C GLN A 31 -4.30 29.60 1.27
N TRP A 32 -3.35 30.37 0.73
CA TRP A 32 -2.85 30.16 -0.64
C TRP A 32 -2.11 28.83 -0.80
N LEU A 33 -1.26 28.48 0.16
CA LEU A 33 -0.53 27.20 0.18
C LEU A 33 -1.51 26.03 0.29
N ARG A 34 -2.53 26.16 1.17
CA ARG A 34 -3.61 25.18 1.28
C ARG A 34 -4.31 24.97 -0.06
N ARG A 35 -4.68 26.05 -0.77
CA ARG A 35 -5.30 25.95 -2.11
C ARG A 35 -4.38 25.25 -3.10
N ARG A 36 -3.08 25.56 -3.10
CA ARG A 36 -2.11 24.95 -4.02
C ARG A 36 -1.92 23.46 -3.75
N ILE A 37 -1.80 23.06 -2.48
CA ILE A 37 -1.70 21.66 -2.05
C ILE A 37 -2.95 20.88 -2.45
N VAL A 38 -4.15 21.43 -2.22
CA VAL A 38 -5.42 20.80 -2.62
C VAL A 38 -5.46 20.56 -4.13
N THR A 39 -5.07 21.54 -4.94
CA THR A 39 -5.02 21.40 -6.40
C THR A 39 -4.03 20.33 -6.84
N LEU A 40 -2.84 20.30 -6.25
CA LEU A 40 -1.81 19.30 -6.56
C LEU A 40 -2.27 17.89 -6.19
N LEU A 41 -2.82 17.69 -4.99
CA LEU A 41 -3.32 16.39 -4.56
C LEU A 41 -4.49 15.93 -5.42
N ARG A 42 -5.39 16.82 -5.80
CA ARG A 42 -6.49 16.49 -6.71
C ARG A 42 -5.96 16.09 -8.09
N GLN A 43 -4.93 16.76 -8.59
CA GLN A 43 -4.31 16.42 -9.87
C GLN A 43 -3.59 15.07 -9.80
N ILE A 44 -2.84 14.80 -8.72
CA ILE A 44 -2.21 13.50 -8.46
C ILE A 44 -3.29 12.43 -8.37
N VAL A 45 -4.32 12.62 -7.56
CA VAL A 45 -5.41 11.66 -7.42
C VAL A 45 -6.09 11.43 -8.77
N ARG A 46 -6.41 12.47 -9.55
CA ARG A 46 -7.00 12.31 -10.90
C ARG A 46 -6.09 11.59 -11.88
N THR A 47 -4.79 11.90 -11.90
CA THR A 47 -3.81 11.25 -12.79
C THR A 47 -3.52 9.81 -12.36
N MET A 48 -3.62 9.50 -11.07
CA MET A 48 -3.40 8.17 -10.53
C MET A 48 -4.69 7.32 -10.50
N PHE A 49 -5.86 7.94 -10.63
CA PHE A 49 -7.14 7.23 -10.59
C PHE A 49 -7.33 6.36 -11.82
N GLY A 50 -7.53 5.07 -11.57
CA GLY A 50 -7.91 4.10 -12.58
C GLY A 50 -6.72 3.57 -13.37
N ASP A 51 -6.24 4.30 -14.37
CA ASP A 51 -5.37 3.75 -15.41
C ASP A 51 -3.94 3.45 -14.93
N ILE A 52 -3.27 4.41 -14.28
CA ILE A 52 -1.87 4.25 -13.82
C ILE A 52 -1.80 3.22 -12.70
N VAL A 53 -2.66 3.33 -11.69
CA VAL A 53 -2.66 2.40 -10.55
C VAL A 53 -3.09 1.01 -10.99
N ASN A 54 -4.12 0.86 -11.84
CA ASN A 54 -4.51 -0.45 -12.36
C ASN A 54 -3.38 -1.09 -13.17
N ARG A 55 -2.74 -0.33 -14.06
CA ARG A 55 -1.59 -0.81 -14.82
C ARG A 55 -0.46 -1.24 -13.89
N ARG A 56 -0.19 -0.47 -12.84
CA ARG A 56 0.86 -0.81 -11.87
C ARG A 56 0.55 -2.08 -11.08
N ILE A 57 -0.71 -2.29 -10.70
CA ILE A 57 -1.17 -3.51 -10.05
C ILE A 57 -0.96 -4.72 -10.98
N VAL A 58 -1.41 -4.60 -12.24
CA VAL A 58 -1.27 -5.68 -13.24
C VAL A 58 0.21 -5.99 -13.50
N ASP A 59 1.05 -4.98 -13.71
CA ASP A 59 2.49 -5.14 -13.92
C ASP A 59 3.16 -5.83 -12.72
N TYR A 60 2.75 -5.47 -11.50
CA TYR A 60 3.29 -6.05 -10.28
C TYR A 60 2.87 -7.51 -10.11
N VAL A 61 1.59 -7.83 -10.36
CA VAL A 61 1.10 -9.21 -10.34
C VAL A 61 1.82 -10.03 -11.39
N PHE A 62 1.95 -9.52 -12.62
CA PHE A 62 2.68 -10.19 -13.70
C PHE A 62 4.14 -10.52 -13.31
N ALA A 63 4.83 -9.58 -12.66
CA ALA A 63 6.19 -9.82 -12.17
C ALA A 63 6.22 -10.90 -11.08
N LEU A 64 5.32 -10.84 -10.10
CA LEU A 64 5.21 -11.82 -9.01
C LEU A 64 4.83 -13.21 -9.49
N THR A 65 3.98 -13.31 -10.51
CA THR A 65 3.54 -14.57 -11.11
C THR A 65 4.39 -14.98 -12.31
N SER A 66 5.54 -14.34 -12.52
CA SER A 66 6.46 -14.72 -13.58
C SER A 66 7.00 -16.14 -13.33
N PRO A 67 7.34 -16.92 -14.38
CA PRO A 67 7.80 -18.29 -14.22
C PRO A 67 8.98 -18.44 -13.26
N HIS A 68 9.92 -17.48 -13.26
CA HIS A 68 11.06 -17.45 -12.36
C HIS A 68 10.62 -17.29 -10.90
N GLN A 69 9.78 -16.30 -10.61
CA GLN A 69 9.28 -16.06 -9.26
C GLN A 69 8.47 -17.24 -8.74
N VAL A 70 7.59 -17.81 -9.57
CA VAL A 70 6.83 -19.02 -9.20
C VAL A 70 7.76 -20.19 -8.93
N ALA A 71 8.79 -20.41 -9.76
CA ALA A 71 9.76 -21.47 -9.52
C ALA A 71 10.53 -21.27 -8.20
N ASP A 72 10.90 -20.04 -7.86
CA ASP A 72 11.58 -19.72 -6.60
C ASP A 72 10.65 -19.88 -5.38
N TYR A 73 9.38 -19.48 -5.49
CA TYR A 73 8.38 -19.76 -4.46
C TYR A 73 8.21 -21.25 -4.24
N LEU A 74 8.09 -22.04 -5.32
CA LEU A 74 7.99 -23.50 -5.25
C LEU A 74 9.26 -24.13 -4.67
N ARG A 75 10.45 -23.61 -5.02
CA ARG A 75 11.72 -24.08 -4.47
C ARG A 75 11.80 -23.81 -2.97
N THR A 76 11.45 -22.60 -2.55
CA THR A 76 11.41 -22.20 -1.13
C THR A 76 10.42 -23.06 -0.36
N PHE A 77 9.21 -23.26 -0.91
CA PHE A 77 8.20 -24.14 -0.33
C PHE A 77 8.72 -25.57 -0.19
N LYS A 78 9.31 -26.13 -1.26
CA LYS A 78 9.92 -27.46 -1.23
C LYS A 78 10.99 -27.56 -0.17
N HIS A 79 11.90 -26.58 -0.05
CA HIS A 79 12.96 -26.62 0.96
C HIS A 79 12.44 -26.49 2.40
N ALA A 80 11.31 -25.82 2.61
CA ALA A 80 10.72 -25.68 3.94
C ALA A 80 10.13 -27.00 4.47
N TYR A 81 9.56 -27.83 3.59
CA TYR A 81 8.92 -29.09 3.97
C TYR A 81 9.78 -30.32 3.68
N TRP A 82 10.67 -30.23 2.69
CA TRP A 82 11.59 -31.30 2.28
C TRP A 82 13.02 -30.79 2.06
N PRO A 83 13.70 -30.29 3.11
CA PRO A 83 15.12 -29.99 3.02
C PRO A 83 15.89 -31.25 2.61
N HIS A 84 16.77 -31.13 1.62
CA HIS A 84 17.51 -32.26 1.05
C HIS A 84 16.65 -33.43 0.51
N GLY A 85 15.35 -33.20 0.28
CA GLY A 85 14.41 -34.23 -0.18
C GLY A 85 13.81 -35.10 0.94
N LEU A 86 14.16 -34.84 2.20
CA LEU A 86 13.63 -35.54 3.37
C LEU A 86 12.64 -34.65 4.10
N LYS A 87 11.54 -35.22 4.63
CA LYS A 87 10.54 -34.46 5.38
C LYS A 87 11.22 -33.69 6.51
N ALA A 88 10.95 -32.39 6.61
CA ALA A 88 11.51 -31.52 7.62
C ALA A 88 11.20 -32.07 9.02
N GLU A 89 12.18 -31.96 9.91
CA GLU A 89 12.00 -32.35 11.31
C GLU A 89 10.87 -31.55 11.94
N PRO A 90 10.05 -32.18 12.82
CA PRO A 90 9.02 -31.46 13.54
C PRO A 90 9.67 -30.34 14.35
N LYS A 91 9.28 -29.10 14.05
CA LYS A 91 9.72 -27.95 14.83
C LYS A 91 9.36 -28.19 16.29
N MET A 92 10.33 -28.00 17.20
CA MET A 92 10.10 -28.10 18.63
C MET A 92 8.90 -27.20 18.99
N ASN A 93 7.96 -27.74 19.77
CA ASN A 93 6.82 -26.97 20.24
C ASN A 93 7.35 -25.71 20.92
N ARG A 94 6.87 -24.54 20.50
CA ARG A 94 7.21 -23.28 21.16
C ARG A 94 6.79 -23.37 22.61
N ASP A 95 7.71 -23.11 23.53
CA ASP A 95 7.40 -22.94 24.96
C ASP A 95 6.30 -21.89 25.14
N GLU A 96 5.39 -22.10 26.11
CA GLU A 96 4.25 -21.21 26.33
C GLU A 96 4.68 -19.74 26.55
N ALA A 97 5.83 -19.51 27.18
CA ALA A 97 6.42 -18.19 27.39
C ALA A 97 6.78 -17.45 26.09
N THR A 98 6.99 -18.16 24.98
CA THR A 98 7.38 -17.60 23.68
C THR A 98 6.20 -17.49 22.71
N ARG A 99 5.01 -18.01 23.09
CA ARG A 99 3.83 -18.05 22.20
C ARG A 99 3.12 -16.69 22.07
N ALA A 100 3.37 -15.76 22.98
CA ALA A 100 2.66 -14.49 23.10
C ALA A 100 3.53 -13.23 22.88
N ARG A 101 4.72 -13.35 22.29
CA ARG A 101 5.55 -12.21 21.85
C ARG A 101 5.46 -11.98 20.36
#